data_AF-A0A934HZB2-F1
#
_entry.id   AF-A0A934HZB2-F1
#
_cell.length_a   1.000
_cell.length_b   1.000
_cell.length_c   1.000
_cell.angle_alpha   90.00
_cell.angle_beta   90.00
_cell.angle_gamma   90.00
#
_symmetry.space_group_name_H-M   'P 1'
#
loop_
_entity.id
_entity.type
_entity.pdbx_description
1 polymer ?
#
loop_
_entity_poly.entity_id
_entity_poly.type
_entity_poly.pdbx_seq_one_letter_code
_entity_poly.pdbx_strand_id
1 'polypeptide(L)'
;MRAFIFTLALTLGITQFKALAAESFVDNTSKTDIAVNKEWVVKFNNSLKPDTVNNKNIIVTDKSGKSIPAYIAPGSSPDLVIVSPTVSGYDPGETYNLTISTDVQSTAGKKLKNPVKLQFTTANKYVDCTSYENLPQITAVKFEYTPLLPSQKQGFFITAKNSDQAQYRIFVHSYADDKEVYSELTNGYTALTDGKITALKSLKSSSNGQKYEVVIYAKRQNVQGAHKDANTDYDNYYVDYFRCVDGVNTENVSYTKYDVSLNQMVDIQSNSTVKPVFVETNKFNNEASKNQIKYYLDPNNFLDAYGKYQFLKLNYTEGITADDLNNILKGKGILEGKGQVFLDAAKSNNINVAYLVSHALLESGNGTSVLANGGAKDSDGKYTYGVPVYNFFGIGAVDSDPIGGGTKTAYDNKWLTPEDGIKGGANWIASRYINNPNVKQDTIYKMRWNPEKPTEHQYATDISWAFKQVPNIINGVKLVLDQVQNAVLNFDIPQFK
;
A
#
# COMPACT_ATOMS: atom_id res chain seq x y z
N MET A 1 -56.23 24.37 -13.11
CA MET A 1 -55.14 23.99 -12.20
C MET A 1 -53.86 23.99 -13.01
N ARG A 2 -53.04 25.05 -12.89
CA ARG A 2 -51.86 25.29 -13.75
C ARG A 2 -50.65 24.54 -13.17
N ALA A 3 -50.07 23.65 -13.97
CA ALA A 3 -48.87 22.91 -13.64
C ALA A 3 -47.64 23.85 -13.69
N PHE A 4 -46.93 23.94 -12.57
CA PHE A 4 -45.61 24.59 -12.51
C PHE A 4 -44.54 23.51 -12.74
N ILE A 5 -43.83 23.64 -13.87
CA ILE A 5 -42.60 22.90 -14.15
C ILE A 5 -41.48 23.60 -13.39
N PHE A 6 -40.94 22.96 -12.36
CA PHE A 6 -39.70 23.39 -11.71
C PHE A 6 -38.51 22.83 -12.50
N THR A 7 -37.88 23.69 -13.28
CA THR A 7 -36.55 23.45 -13.85
C THR A 7 -35.53 23.56 -12.72
N LEU A 8 -35.07 22.43 -12.20
CA LEU A 8 -34.01 22.38 -11.19
C LEU A 8 -32.65 22.52 -11.91
N ALA A 9 -32.05 23.70 -11.81
CA ALA A 9 -30.70 23.95 -12.27
C ALA A 9 -29.70 23.19 -11.40
N LEU A 10 -28.99 22.23 -12.01
CA LEU A 10 -27.99 21.38 -11.37
C LEU A 10 -26.69 22.19 -11.16
N THR A 11 -26.45 22.71 -9.97
CA THR A 11 -25.13 23.25 -9.59
C THR A 11 -24.34 22.19 -8.84
N LEU A 12 -23.53 21.41 -9.56
CA LEU A 12 -22.47 20.61 -8.97
C LEU A 12 -21.40 21.57 -8.43
N GLY A 13 -21.03 21.42 -7.16
CA GLY A 13 -19.89 22.10 -6.54
C GLY A 13 -18.56 21.59 -7.07
N ILE A 14 -18.26 21.85 -8.34
CA ILE A 14 -16.95 21.60 -8.94
C ILE A 14 -16.12 22.86 -8.73
N THR A 15 -14.91 22.73 -8.18
CA THR A 15 -13.92 23.81 -8.13
C THR A 15 -13.50 24.21 -9.55
N GLN A 16 -14.30 25.05 -10.20
CA GLN A 16 -14.01 25.59 -11.53
C GLN A 16 -12.95 26.68 -11.40
N PHE A 17 -11.99 26.71 -12.31
CA PHE A 17 -11.13 27.87 -12.50
C PHE A 17 -11.31 28.42 -13.92
N LYS A 18 -11.25 29.75 -14.04
CA LYS A 18 -11.54 30.46 -15.29
C LYS A 18 -10.23 30.73 -16.04
N ALA A 19 -10.15 30.31 -17.30
CA ALA A 19 -9.15 30.74 -18.25
C ALA A 19 -9.75 31.86 -19.12
N LEU A 20 -9.31 33.11 -18.90
CA LEU A 20 -9.79 34.27 -19.63
C LEU A 20 -8.92 34.56 -20.86
N ALA A 21 -9.53 34.85 -22.01
CA ALA A 21 -8.80 35.29 -23.21
C ALA A 21 -8.36 36.78 -23.15
N ALA A 22 -8.72 37.52 -22.09
CA ALA A 22 -8.49 38.97 -22.02
C ALA A 22 -7.58 39.43 -20.88
N GLU A 23 -7.45 38.68 -19.78
CA GLU A 23 -6.56 39.04 -18.66
C GLU A 23 -5.82 37.79 -18.19
N SER A 24 -4.55 37.96 -17.87
CA SER A 24 -3.67 36.93 -17.35
C SER A 24 -4.22 36.35 -16.05
N PHE A 25 -5.01 35.28 -16.14
CA PHE A 25 -5.34 34.46 -14.97
C PHE A 25 -4.14 33.54 -14.71
N VAL A 26 -3.06 34.14 -14.19
CA VAL A 26 -2.00 33.43 -13.50
C VAL A 26 -2.43 33.40 -12.04
N ASP A 27 -3.24 32.41 -11.68
CA ASP A 27 -3.42 32.12 -10.26
C ASP A 27 -2.13 31.45 -9.78
N ASN A 28 -1.18 32.27 -9.33
CA ASN A 28 0.09 31.82 -8.74
C ASN A 28 -0.13 31.19 -7.35
N THR A 29 -1.37 31.05 -6.86
CA THR A 29 -1.62 30.34 -5.60
C THR A 29 -1.61 28.84 -5.86
N SER A 30 -0.59 28.18 -5.33
CA SER A 30 -0.53 26.71 -5.33
C SER A 30 -1.71 26.17 -4.53
N LYS A 31 -2.47 25.25 -5.14
CA LYS A 31 -3.57 24.55 -4.45
C LYS A 31 -3.04 23.35 -3.69
N THR A 32 -3.30 23.25 -2.40
CA THR A 32 -2.84 22.13 -1.57
C THR A 32 -4.01 21.21 -1.19
N ASP A 33 -3.70 20.04 -0.63
CA ASP A 33 -4.67 19.04 -0.16
C ASP A 33 -5.62 18.55 -1.26
N ILE A 34 -5.10 18.39 -2.48
CA ILE A 34 -5.88 17.92 -3.62
C ILE A 34 -5.98 16.40 -3.61
N ALA A 35 -7.20 15.85 -3.72
CA ALA A 35 -7.38 14.41 -3.80
C ALA A 35 -6.56 13.80 -4.96
N VAL A 36 -5.97 12.62 -4.75
CA VAL A 36 -5.12 11.96 -5.75
C VAL A 36 -5.87 11.57 -7.03
N ASN A 37 -7.19 11.47 -6.97
CA ASN A 37 -8.06 11.24 -8.13
C ASN A 37 -8.73 12.51 -8.67
N LYS A 38 -8.19 13.70 -8.35
CA LYS A 38 -8.80 14.96 -8.74
C LYS A 38 -8.87 15.12 -10.26
N GLU A 39 -10.09 15.21 -10.77
CA GLU A 39 -10.36 15.73 -12.10
C GLU A 39 -10.44 17.27 -12.08
N TRP A 40 -9.82 17.91 -13.07
CA TRP A 40 -9.90 19.35 -13.28
C TRP A 40 -10.87 19.69 -14.41
N VAL A 41 -11.78 20.62 -14.15
CA VAL A 41 -12.65 21.21 -15.16
C VAL A 41 -12.21 22.65 -15.39
N VAL A 42 -11.69 22.91 -16.58
CA VAL A 42 -11.18 24.22 -17.00
C VAL A 42 -12.23 24.93 -17.83
N LYS A 43 -12.64 26.13 -17.40
CA LYS A 43 -13.62 26.94 -18.13
C LYS A 43 -12.95 28.02 -18.96
N PHE A 44 -13.26 28.05 -20.25
CA PHE A 44 -12.84 29.08 -21.18
C PHE A 44 -13.98 30.07 -21.41
N ASN A 45 -13.66 31.27 -21.90
CA ASN A 45 -14.66 32.29 -22.21
C ASN A 45 -15.26 32.15 -23.62
N ASN A 46 -14.74 31.24 -24.43
CA ASN A 46 -15.21 30.95 -25.79
C ASN A 46 -15.22 29.45 -26.02
N SER A 47 -16.12 28.98 -26.87
CA SER A 47 -16.12 27.62 -27.39
C SER A 47 -14.78 27.29 -28.06
N LEU A 48 -14.27 26.09 -27.81
CA LEU A 48 -12.96 25.63 -28.25
C LEU A 48 -13.04 24.78 -29.52
N LYS A 49 -11.95 24.78 -30.28
CA LYS A 49 -11.69 23.81 -31.36
C LYS A 49 -11.29 22.46 -30.76
N PRO A 50 -12.10 21.39 -30.94
CA PRO A 50 -11.86 20.11 -30.26
C PRO A 50 -10.50 19.48 -30.55
N ASP A 51 -9.99 19.62 -31.77
CA ASP A 51 -8.69 19.13 -32.22
C ASP A 51 -7.50 19.81 -31.51
N THR A 52 -7.70 20.99 -30.92
CA THR A 52 -6.69 21.67 -30.11
C THR A 52 -6.73 21.31 -28.62
N VAL A 53 -7.74 20.57 -28.17
CA VAL A 53 -7.90 20.09 -26.79
C VAL A 53 -7.29 18.68 -26.71
N ASN A 54 -6.00 18.62 -26.39
CA ASN A 54 -5.23 17.37 -26.41
C ASN A 54 -3.97 17.44 -25.51
N ASN A 55 -3.31 16.29 -25.34
CA ASN A 55 -2.10 16.11 -24.53
C ASN A 55 -0.83 16.82 -25.04
N LYS A 56 -0.87 17.51 -26.18
CA LYS A 56 0.24 18.37 -26.64
C LYS A 56 0.09 19.79 -26.11
N ASN A 57 -1.15 20.28 -26.07
CA ASN A 57 -1.45 21.65 -25.67
C ASN A 57 -1.81 21.76 -24.20
N ILE A 58 -2.21 20.67 -23.56
CA ILE A 58 -2.60 20.62 -22.16
C ILE A 58 -1.81 19.49 -21.51
N ILE A 59 -0.91 19.83 -20.61
CA ILE A 59 0.06 18.91 -20.02
C ILE A 59 0.01 18.98 -18.51
N VAL A 60 0.18 17.83 -17.86
CA VAL A 60 0.47 17.74 -16.43
C VAL A 60 1.91 17.31 -16.27
N THR A 61 2.68 17.99 -15.43
CA THR A 61 4.07 17.61 -15.11
C THR A 61 4.28 17.48 -13.62
N ASP A 62 5.23 16.65 -13.20
CA ASP A 62 5.70 16.64 -11.81
C ASP A 62 6.55 17.88 -11.49
N LYS A 63 7.06 17.95 -10.25
CA LYS A 63 7.93 19.04 -9.77
C LYS A 63 9.25 19.18 -10.55
N SER A 64 9.71 18.11 -11.20
CA SER A 64 10.93 18.10 -12.02
C SER A 64 10.67 18.54 -13.47
N GLY A 65 9.40 18.71 -13.85
CA GLY A 65 8.98 19.01 -15.21
C GLY A 65 8.78 17.77 -16.09
N LYS A 66 8.87 16.57 -15.52
CA LYS A 66 8.57 15.32 -16.26
C LYS A 66 7.07 15.25 -16.52
N SER A 67 6.70 14.99 -17.77
CA SER A 67 5.30 14.83 -18.17
C SER A 67 4.69 13.60 -17.49
N ILE A 68 3.50 13.79 -16.95
CA ILE A 68 2.67 12.77 -16.33
C ILE A 68 1.46 12.54 -17.26
N PRO A 69 1.16 11.29 -17.63
CA PRO A 69 0.03 11.03 -18.50
C PRO A 69 -1.28 11.53 -17.85
N ALA A 70 -2.16 12.08 -18.68
CA ALA A 70 -3.48 12.54 -18.29
C ALA A 70 -4.46 12.31 -19.45
N TYR A 71 -5.74 12.18 -19.12
CA TYR A 71 -6.81 12.16 -20.10
C TYR A 71 -7.34 13.59 -20.30
N ILE A 72 -7.33 14.05 -21.55
CA ILE A 72 -7.74 15.42 -21.93
C ILE A 72 -8.89 15.30 -22.92
N ALA A 73 -10.01 15.92 -22.58
CA ALA A 73 -11.20 15.91 -23.44
C ALA A 73 -12.00 17.21 -23.33
N PRO A 74 -12.80 17.56 -24.36
CA PRO A 74 -13.85 18.55 -24.21
C PRO A 74 -14.83 18.14 -23.10
N GLY A 75 -15.32 19.13 -22.33
CA GLY A 75 -16.32 18.91 -21.30
C GLY A 75 -17.75 18.86 -21.84
N SER A 76 -18.73 18.92 -20.93
CA SER A 76 -20.16 18.88 -21.28
C SER A 76 -20.65 20.05 -22.14
N SER A 77 -19.89 21.16 -22.15
CA SER A 77 -20.10 22.30 -23.03
C SER A 77 -18.81 22.64 -23.78
N PRO A 78 -18.89 23.23 -24.98
CA PRO A 78 -17.73 23.39 -25.87
C PRO A 78 -16.69 24.39 -25.35
N ASP A 79 -16.99 25.14 -24.29
CA ASP A 79 -16.09 26.05 -23.57
C ASP A 79 -15.41 25.39 -22.35
N LEU A 80 -15.65 24.09 -22.11
CA LEU A 80 -15.04 23.35 -21.01
C LEU A 80 -14.01 22.34 -21.51
N VAL A 81 -12.97 22.15 -20.71
CA VAL A 81 -12.01 21.05 -20.86
C VAL A 81 -11.95 20.26 -19.57
N ILE A 82 -11.96 18.94 -19.69
CA ILE A 82 -11.73 17.99 -18.61
C ILE A 82 -10.29 17.50 -18.70
N VAL A 83 -9.61 17.52 -17.56
CA VAL A 83 -8.27 16.96 -17.35
C VAL A 83 -8.36 15.96 -16.21
N SER A 84 -8.36 14.68 -16.54
CA SER A 84 -8.42 13.58 -15.57
C SER A 84 -7.05 12.92 -15.43
N PRO A 85 -6.64 12.47 -14.24
CA PRO A 85 -5.41 11.69 -14.07
C PRO A 85 -5.53 10.33 -14.79
N THR A 86 -4.43 9.57 -14.81
CA THR A 86 -4.50 8.15 -15.16
C THR A 86 -5.35 7.36 -14.17
N VAL A 87 -5.58 6.09 -14.47
CA VAL A 87 -6.45 5.22 -13.67
C VAL A 87 -5.93 5.08 -12.24
N SER A 88 -4.61 4.96 -12.06
CA SER A 88 -4.01 4.91 -10.71
C SER A 88 -3.93 6.28 -10.01
N GLY A 89 -4.36 7.37 -10.65
CA GLY A 89 -4.35 8.71 -10.07
C GLY A 89 -2.98 9.37 -10.03
N TYR A 90 -2.91 10.50 -9.32
CA TYR A 90 -1.67 11.16 -8.93
C TYR A 90 -1.01 10.45 -7.73
N ASP A 91 0.30 10.61 -7.55
CA ASP A 91 0.96 10.09 -6.36
C ASP A 91 0.63 10.97 -5.12
N PRO A 92 0.44 10.39 -3.92
CA PRO A 92 0.16 11.15 -2.71
C PRO A 92 1.29 12.09 -2.29
N GLY A 93 0.93 13.27 -1.76
CA GLY A 93 1.87 14.26 -1.24
C GLY A 93 2.74 14.97 -2.29
N GLU A 94 2.55 14.66 -3.57
CA GLU A 94 3.38 15.19 -4.65
C GLU A 94 2.83 16.49 -5.23
N THR A 95 3.75 17.29 -5.77
CA THR A 95 3.43 18.56 -6.43
C THR A 95 3.51 18.42 -7.94
N TYR A 96 2.46 18.91 -8.60
CA TYR A 96 2.27 18.87 -10.04
C TYR A 96 1.96 20.26 -10.59
N ASN A 97 2.17 20.41 -11.90
CA ASN A 97 1.82 21.61 -12.64
C ASN A 97 0.94 21.21 -13.83
N LEU A 98 -0.29 21.73 -13.89
CA LEU A 98 -1.14 21.70 -15.08
C LEU A 98 -0.84 22.95 -15.92
N THR A 99 -0.40 22.75 -17.16
CA THR A 99 -0.10 23.83 -18.10
C THR A 99 -0.98 23.72 -19.35
N ILE A 100 -1.61 24.84 -19.72
CA ILE A 100 -2.37 25.01 -20.95
C ILE A 100 -1.61 25.98 -21.84
N SER A 101 -1.16 25.50 -23.00
CA SER A 101 -0.36 26.27 -23.95
C SER A 101 -1.22 27.28 -24.72
N THR A 102 -0.55 28.22 -25.38
CA THR A 102 -1.21 29.18 -26.28
C THR A 102 -1.80 28.55 -27.54
N ASP A 103 -1.52 27.28 -27.81
CA ASP A 103 -1.99 26.60 -29.02
C ASP A 103 -3.41 26.03 -28.91
N VAL A 104 -4.01 26.07 -27.72
CA VAL A 104 -5.47 25.89 -27.57
C VAL A 104 -6.19 27.05 -28.27
N GLN A 105 -7.15 26.72 -29.13
CA GLN A 105 -7.87 27.70 -29.95
C GLN A 105 -9.37 27.68 -29.67
N SER A 106 -9.98 28.86 -29.74
CA SER A 106 -11.42 28.99 -29.91
C SER A 106 -11.89 28.52 -31.29
N THR A 107 -13.19 28.24 -31.45
CA THR A 107 -13.82 27.92 -32.75
C THR A 107 -13.56 28.98 -33.82
N ALA A 108 -13.42 30.25 -33.41
CA ALA A 108 -13.03 31.38 -34.28
C ALA A 108 -11.53 31.41 -34.62
N GLY A 109 -10.72 30.46 -34.16
CA GLY A 109 -9.28 30.37 -34.41
C GLY A 109 -8.41 31.27 -33.53
N LYS A 110 -9.00 32.00 -32.57
CA LYS A 110 -8.22 32.81 -31.62
C LYS A 110 -7.52 31.91 -30.60
N LYS A 111 -6.23 32.17 -30.40
CA LYS A 111 -5.35 31.53 -29.40
C LYS A 111 -5.42 32.24 -28.05
N LEU A 112 -4.97 31.56 -26.99
CA LEU A 112 -4.70 32.25 -25.72
C LEU A 112 -3.54 33.23 -25.88
N LYS A 113 -3.60 34.38 -25.19
CA LYS A 113 -2.51 35.38 -25.21
C LYS A 113 -1.26 34.87 -24.50
N ASN A 114 -1.45 34.19 -23.36
CA ASN A 114 -0.41 33.64 -22.51
C ASN A 114 -0.78 32.21 -22.13
N PRO A 115 0.20 31.33 -21.87
CA PRO A 115 -0.10 30.03 -21.29
C PRO A 115 -0.70 30.19 -19.90
N VAL A 116 -1.62 29.29 -19.54
CA VAL A 116 -2.22 29.23 -18.20
C VAL A 116 -1.54 28.10 -17.44
N LYS A 117 -1.19 28.34 -16.18
CA LYS A 117 -0.56 27.36 -15.30
C LYS A 117 -1.32 27.27 -13.98
N LEU A 118 -1.46 26.06 -13.46
CA LEU A 118 -1.96 25.77 -12.14
C LEU A 118 -1.00 24.80 -11.46
N GLN A 119 -0.38 25.23 -10.38
CA GLN A 119 0.37 24.34 -9.50
C GLN A 119 -0.58 23.76 -8.45
N PHE A 120 -0.44 22.47 -8.15
CA PHE A 120 -1.17 21.84 -7.07
C PHE A 120 -0.35 20.75 -6.38
N THR A 121 -0.61 20.54 -5.10
CA THR A 121 -0.03 19.49 -4.27
C THR A 121 -1.14 18.56 -3.80
N THR A 122 -0.95 17.26 -4.00
CA THR A 122 -1.93 16.25 -3.59
C THR A 122 -1.93 16.05 -2.08
N ALA A 123 -3.08 15.66 -1.54
CA ALA A 123 -3.19 15.14 -0.19
C ALA A 123 -2.25 13.93 -0.04
N ASN A 124 -1.63 13.79 1.13
CA ASN A 124 -0.71 12.69 1.40
C ASN A 124 -1.45 11.39 1.79
N LYS A 125 -2.47 11.02 1.01
CA LYS A 125 -3.31 9.84 1.25
C LYS A 125 -3.82 9.22 -0.06
N TYR A 126 -3.90 7.91 -0.09
CA TYR A 126 -4.61 7.18 -1.15
C TYR A 126 -6.13 7.26 -0.97
N VAL A 127 -6.88 7.02 -2.05
CA VAL A 127 -8.36 7.00 -2.03
C VAL A 127 -8.88 5.76 -2.74
N ASP A 128 -9.94 5.17 -2.18
CA ASP A 128 -10.51 3.90 -2.68
C ASP A 128 -11.56 4.09 -3.77
N CYS A 129 -12.11 5.30 -3.92
CA CYS A 129 -13.19 5.54 -4.86
C CYS A 129 -13.33 7.03 -5.19
N THR A 130 -14.10 7.30 -6.24
CA THR A 130 -14.73 8.62 -6.41
C THR A 130 -16.01 8.70 -5.58
N SER A 131 -16.44 9.92 -5.28
CA SER A 131 -17.61 10.20 -4.45
C SER A 131 -18.53 11.24 -5.07
N TYR A 132 -18.76 11.13 -6.38
CA TYR A 132 -19.65 12.04 -7.08
C TYR A 132 -21.10 11.78 -6.64
N GLU A 133 -21.67 12.76 -5.93
CA GLU A 133 -23.02 12.68 -5.36
C GLU A 133 -24.09 12.54 -6.45
N ASN A 134 -25.20 11.88 -6.11
CA ASN A 134 -26.35 11.64 -6.99
C ASN A 134 -26.06 10.77 -8.23
N LEU A 135 -24.84 10.27 -8.38
CA LEU A 135 -24.47 9.26 -9.36
C LEU A 135 -24.38 7.87 -8.68
N PRO A 136 -24.48 6.77 -9.46
CA PRO A 136 -24.27 5.43 -8.91
C PRO A 136 -22.93 5.34 -8.20
N GLN A 137 -22.92 4.95 -6.93
CA GLN A 137 -21.70 4.88 -6.13
C GLN A 137 -21.60 3.52 -5.45
N ILE A 138 -20.52 2.80 -5.74
CA ILE A 138 -20.18 1.54 -5.09
C ILE A 138 -19.73 1.86 -3.65
N THR A 139 -20.34 1.20 -2.67
CA THR A 139 -20.04 1.39 -1.25
C THR A 139 -19.26 0.23 -0.66
N ALA A 140 -19.37 -0.96 -1.25
CA ALA A 140 -18.61 -2.14 -0.84
C ALA A 140 -18.51 -3.17 -1.97
N VAL A 141 -17.41 -3.92 -1.97
CA VAL A 141 -17.19 -5.07 -2.83
C VAL A 141 -16.77 -6.25 -1.97
N LYS A 142 -17.42 -7.40 -2.18
CA LYS A 142 -17.00 -8.69 -1.62
C LYS A 142 -16.55 -9.59 -2.76
N PHE A 143 -15.37 -10.18 -2.60
CA PHE A 143 -14.82 -11.16 -3.52
C PHE A 143 -15.41 -12.54 -3.25
N GLU A 144 -15.71 -13.29 -4.32
CA GLU A 144 -16.15 -14.69 -4.24
C GLU A 144 -15.02 -15.61 -3.75
N TYR A 145 -13.79 -15.35 -4.20
CA TYR A 145 -12.59 -16.07 -3.80
C TYR A 145 -11.58 -15.14 -3.11
N THR A 146 -11.01 -15.59 -2.00
CA THR A 146 -9.95 -14.91 -1.24
C THR A 146 -9.15 -15.99 -0.51
N PRO A 147 -7.97 -16.41 -1.01
CA PRO A 147 -7.33 -15.93 -2.23
C PRO A 147 -8.00 -16.55 -3.48
N LEU A 148 -7.73 -15.98 -4.65
CA LEU A 148 -8.12 -16.55 -5.94
C LEU A 148 -7.12 -17.63 -6.37
N LEU A 149 -7.59 -18.71 -7.00
CA LEU A 149 -6.73 -19.69 -7.68
C LEU A 149 -6.75 -19.49 -9.22
N PRO A 150 -5.68 -19.83 -9.97
CA PRO A 150 -5.64 -19.69 -11.43
C PRO A 150 -6.73 -20.46 -12.19
N SER A 151 -7.29 -21.51 -11.59
CA SER A 151 -8.40 -22.29 -12.14
C SER A 151 -9.78 -21.61 -11.96
N GLN A 152 -9.87 -20.57 -11.15
CA GLN A 152 -11.10 -19.87 -10.82
C GLN A 152 -11.24 -18.57 -11.64
N LYS A 153 -12.49 -18.15 -11.83
CA LYS A 153 -12.82 -16.81 -12.31
C LYS A 153 -13.38 -16.00 -11.15
N GLN A 154 -12.82 -14.82 -10.91
CA GLN A 154 -13.20 -14.00 -9.75
C GLN A 154 -14.66 -13.53 -9.84
N GLY A 155 -15.42 -13.71 -8.77
CA GLY A 155 -16.73 -13.08 -8.59
C GLY A 155 -16.63 -11.80 -7.77
N PHE A 156 -17.41 -10.79 -8.14
CA PHE A 156 -17.49 -9.48 -7.51
C PHE A 156 -18.94 -9.23 -7.08
N PHE A 157 -19.21 -9.36 -5.79
CA PHE A 157 -20.49 -8.98 -5.20
C PHE A 157 -20.45 -7.48 -4.91
N ILE A 158 -21.30 -6.70 -5.57
CA ILE A 158 -21.25 -5.24 -5.57
C ILE A 158 -22.43 -4.69 -4.78
N THR A 159 -22.15 -3.88 -3.77
CA THR A 159 -23.14 -3.06 -3.07
C THR A 159 -22.96 -1.60 -3.49
N ALA A 160 -24.05 -0.95 -3.89
CA ALA A 160 -24.02 0.43 -4.35
C ALA A 160 -25.26 1.21 -3.87
N LYS A 161 -25.14 2.54 -3.87
CA LYS A 161 -26.24 3.50 -3.67
C LYS A 161 -26.48 4.30 -4.96
N ASN A 162 -27.67 4.90 -5.09
CA ASN A 162 -28.10 5.62 -6.28
C ASN A 162 -27.91 4.79 -7.57
N SER A 163 -28.11 3.48 -7.47
CA SER A 163 -27.67 2.49 -8.45
C SER A 163 -28.83 1.83 -9.21
N ASP A 164 -29.99 2.46 -9.24
CA ASP A 164 -31.11 1.99 -10.05
C ASP A 164 -30.68 1.94 -11.52
N GLN A 165 -30.77 0.75 -12.12
CA GLN A 165 -30.26 0.47 -13.47
C GLN A 165 -28.76 0.80 -13.66
N ALA A 166 -27.95 0.71 -12.61
CA ALA A 166 -26.50 0.80 -12.76
C ALA A 166 -25.93 -0.46 -13.43
N GLN A 167 -24.92 -0.26 -14.25
CA GLN A 167 -24.09 -1.31 -14.83
C GLN A 167 -22.64 -1.08 -14.45
N TYR A 168 -21.84 -2.14 -14.53
CA TYR A 168 -20.46 -2.11 -14.07
C TYR A 168 -19.49 -2.67 -15.10
N ARG A 169 -18.29 -2.11 -15.14
CA ARG A 169 -17.20 -2.54 -16.00
C ARG A 169 -15.96 -2.71 -15.15
N ILE A 170 -15.29 -3.86 -15.26
CA ILE A 170 -14.24 -4.27 -14.32
C ILE A 170 -12.93 -4.42 -15.06
N PHE A 171 -11.91 -3.72 -14.58
CA PHE A 171 -10.54 -3.81 -15.05
C PHE A 171 -9.61 -4.23 -13.91
N VAL A 172 -8.51 -4.87 -14.26
CA VAL A 172 -7.49 -5.28 -13.28
C VAL A 172 -6.09 -4.91 -13.75
N HIS A 173 -5.25 -4.50 -12.80
CA HIS A 173 -3.81 -4.30 -12.98
C HIS A 173 -3.03 -5.31 -12.14
N SER A 174 -2.05 -5.97 -12.75
CA SER A 174 -1.12 -6.86 -12.07
C SER A 174 0.09 -6.08 -11.58
N TYR A 175 0.46 -6.22 -10.31
CA TYR A 175 1.68 -5.62 -9.77
C TYR A 175 2.99 -6.18 -10.37
N ALA A 176 2.91 -7.18 -11.25
CA ALA A 176 4.04 -7.66 -12.04
C ALA A 176 4.17 -6.98 -13.41
N ASP A 177 3.14 -6.25 -13.86
CA ASP A 177 3.14 -5.50 -15.11
C ASP A 177 3.61 -4.06 -14.87
N ASP A 178 3.91 -3.32 -15.95
CA ASP A 178 4.16 -1.89 -15.86
C ASP A 178 2.94 -1.15 -15.26
N LYS A 179 3.20 -0.09 -14.48
CA LYS A 179 2.16 0.77 -13.91
C LYS A 179 1.25 1.28 -15.05
N GLU A 180 -0.06 1.29 -14.82
CA GLU A 180 -1.11 1.67 -15.79
C GLU A 180 -1.48 0.63 -16.87
N VAL A 181 -0.94 -0.60 -16.83
CA VAL A 181 -1.42 -1.69 -17.69
C VAL A 181 -2.65 -2.34 -17.06
N TYR A 182 -3.83 -2.08 -17.65
CA TYR A 182 -5.11 -2.64 -17.22
C TYR A 182 -5.71 -3.62 -18.24
N SER A 183 -6.25 -4.72 -17.72
CA SER A 183 -6.96 -5.74 -18.49
C SER A 183 -8.43 -5.80 -18.09
N GLU A 184 -9.33 -5.74 -19.08
CA GLU A 184 -10.76 -5.87 -18.81
C GLU A 184 -11.14 -7.32 -18.44
N LEU A 185 -11.89 -7.46 -17.35
CA LEU A 185 -12.49 -8.71 -16.85
C LEU A 185 -13.94 -8.90 -17.26
N THR A 186 -14.62 -7.84 -17.69
CA THR A 186 -15.95 -7.84 -18.30
C THR A 186 -15.87 -7.75 -19.83
N ASN A 187 -17.03 -7.69 -20.49
CA ASN A 187 -17.14 -7.34 -21.91
C ASN A 187 -18.04 -6.10 -22.04
N GLY A 188 -17.47 -4.93 -21.75
CA GLY A 188 -18.24 -3.70 -21.59
C GLY A 188 -19.01 -3.64 -20.26
N TYR A 189 -19.93 -2.68 -20.19
CA TYR A 189 -20.80 -2.48 -19.04
C TYR A 189 -21.79 -3.63 -18.89
N THR A 190 -21.73 -4.32 -17.75
CA THR A 190 -22.49 -5.52 -17.42
C THR A 190 -23.40 -5.24 -16.23
N ALA A 191 -24.67 -5.67 -16.29
CA ALA A 191 -25.58 -5.61 -15.14
C ALA A 191 -25.26 -6.70 -14.11
N LEU A 192 -25.61 -6.48 -12.85
CA LEU A 192 -25.49 -7.50 -11.82
C LEU A 192 -26.48 -8.64 -12.06
N THR A 193 -26.04 -9.88 -11.82
CA THR A 193 -26.92 -11.05 -11.67
C THR A 193 -26.79 -11.52 -10.23
N ASP A 194 -27.89 -11.51 -9.46
CA ASP A 194 -27.91 -11.83 -8.02
C ASP A 194 -26.88 -11.02 -7.21
N GLY A 195 -26.75 -9.73 -7.54
CA GLY A 195 -25.79 -8.82 -6.90
C GLY A 195 -24.32 -9.07 -7.26
N LYS A 196 -24.04 -9.95 -8.24
CA LYS A 196 -22.69 -10.38 -8.62
C LYS A 196 -22.37 -10.13 -10.09
N ILE A 197 -21.10 -9.88 -10.39
CA ILE A 197 -20.48 -10.09 -11.72
C ILE A 197 -19.36 -11.11 -11.57
N THR A 198 -19.31 -12.09 -12.47
CA THR A 198 -18.18 -13.03 -12.57
C THR A 198 -17.28 -12.63 -13.73
N ALA A 199 -15.98 -12.57 -13.48
CA ALA A 199 -14.97 -12.29 -14.50
C ALA A 199 -15.10 -13.27 -15.68
N LEU A 200 -14.86 -12.78 -16.90
CA LEU A 200 -14.86 -13.60 -18.10
C LEU A 200 -13.55 -14.38 -18.26
N LYS A 201 -12.47 -13.90 -17.66
CA LYS A 201 -11.11 -14.45 -17.74
C LYS A 201 -10.64 -14.92 -16.36
N SER A 202 -9.85 -16.00 -16.34
CA SER A 202 -9.04 -16.35 -15.18
C SER A 202 -7.80 -15.46 -15.11
N LEU A 203 -7.20 -15.40 -13.92
CA LEU A 203 -6.00 -14.60 -13.65
C LEU A 203 -4.84 -15.51 -13.29
N LYS A 204 -3.62 -15.04 -13.55
CA LYS A 204 -2.41 -15.81 -13.29
C LYS A 204 -1.92 -15.56 -11.86
N SER A 205 -1.24 -16.55 -11.31
CA SER A 205 -0.47 -16.41 -10.09
C SER A 205 1.02 -16.24 -10.45
N SER A 206 1.85 -16.01 -9.45
CA SER A 206 3.31 -15.99 -9.52
C SER A 206 3.90 -16.85 -8.39
N SER A 207 5.21 -17.10 -8.39
CA SER A 207 5.88 -17.94 -7.38
C SER A 207 5.64 -17.52 -5.93
N ASN A 208 5.37 -16.24 -5.70
CA ASN A 208 5.06 -15.66 -4.38
C ASN A 208 3.63 -15.12 -4.32
N GLY A 209 2.73 -15.61 -5.17
CA GLY A 209 1.39 -15.08 -5.37
C GLY A 209 1.37 -13.70 -6.06
N GLN A 210 0.37 -13.48 -6.91
CA GLN A 210 0.22 -12.23 -7.66
C GLN A 210 -0.79 -11.31 -6.98
N LYS A 211 -0.36 -10.09 -6.60
CA LYS A 211 -1.26 -9.03 -6.17
C LYS A 211 -1.91 -8.39 -7.40
N TYR A 212 -3.22 -8.15 -7.30
CA TYR A 212 -4.01 -7.45 -8.29
C TYR A 212 -4.69 -6.23 -7.66
N GLU A 213 -4.63 -5.09 -8.37
CA GLU A 213 -5.52 -3.95 -8.15
C GLU A 213 -6.71 -4.09 -9.11
N VAL A 214 -7.94 -4.00 -8.60
CA VAL A 214 -9.16 -4.00 -9.41
C VAL A 214 -9.80 -2.64 -9.38
N VAL A 215 -10.20 -2.15 -10.55
CA VAL A 215 -11.02 -0.93 -10.69
C VAL A 215 -12.37 -1.33 -11.26
N ILE A 216 -13.42 -1.02 -10.50
CA ILE A 216 -14.81 -1.29 -10.85
C ILE A 216 -15.48 0.04 -11.15
N TYR A 217 -15.74 0.28 -12.43
CA TYR A 217 -16.49 1.45 -12.88
C TYR A 217 -17.98 1.19 -12.75
N ALA A 218 -18.73 2.18 -12.26
CA ALA A 218 -20.19 2.20 -12.23
C ALA A 218 -20.71 3.25 -13.21
N LYS A 219 -21.79 2.92 -13.92
CA LYS A 219 -22.45 3.84 -14.86
C LYS A 219 -23.94 3.60 -14.95
N ARG A 220 -24.72 4.67 -15.13
CA ARG A 220 -26.15 4.59 -15.48
C ARG A 220 -26.33 3.92 -16.85
N GLN A 221 -27.27 2.98 -16.93
CA GLN A 221 -27.58 2.30 -18.18
C GLN A 221 -28.03 3.29 -19.27
N ASN A 222 -27.54 3.09 -20.50
CA ASN A 222 -27.88 3.90 -21.69
C ASN A 222 -27.55 5.39 -21.60
N VAL A 223 -26.71 5.81 -20.65
CA VAL A 223 -26.23 7.19 -20.52
C VAL A 223 -24.70 7.20 -20.66
N GLN A 224 -24.17 8.24 -21.32
CA GLN A 224 -22.73 8.48 -21.32
C GLN A 224 -22.27 8.82 -19.90
N GLY A 225 -21.15 8.25 -19.47
CA GLY A 225 -20.59 8.52 -18.15
C GLY A 225 -20.28 10.00 -17.98
N ALA A 226 -20.50 10.51 -16.77
CA ALA A 226 -20.17 11.90 -16.43
C ALA A 226 -18.66 12.20 -16.52
N HIS A 227 -17.83 11.16 -16.38
CA HIS A 227 -16.37 11.20 -16.38
C HIS A 227 -15.80 10.19 -17.37
N LYS A 228 -14.50 10.28 -17.63
CA LYS A 228 -13.80 9.35 -18.51
C LYS A 228 -12.31 9.29 -18.23
N ASP A 229 -11.73 8.11 -18.39
CA ASP A 229 -10.30 7.89 -18.38
C ASP A 229 -9.86 7.05 -19.59
N ALA A 230 -8.64 6.50 -19.52
CA ALA A 230 -8.08 5.65 -20.57
C ALA A 230 -8.84 4.32 -20.76
N ASN A 231 -9.53 3.81 -19.73
CA ASN A 231 -10.25 2.55 -19.77
C ASN A 231 -11.68 2.72 -20.32
N THR A 232 -12.43 3.70 -19.80
CA THR A 232 -13.86 3.86 -20.14
C THR A 232 -14.43 5.23 -19.73
N ASP A 233 -15.60 5.58 -20.28
CA ASP A 233 -16.48 6.58 -19.65
C ASP A 233 -17.16 5.97 -18.41
N TYR A 234 -17.37 6.72 -17.32
CA TYR A 234 -17.94 6.23 -16.06
C TYR A 234 -18.66 7.32 -15.27
N ASP A 235 -19.47 6.93 -14.28
CA ASP A 235 -20.12 7.86 -13.35
C ASP A 235 -19.40 7.89 -11.98
N ASN A 236 -18.95 6.74 -11.48
CA ASN A 236 -17.98 6.62 -10.37
C ASN A 236 -17.11 5.39 -10.59
N TYR A 237 -16.04 5.25 -9.82
CA TYR A 237 -15.30 3.99 -9.71
C TYR A 237 -14.95 3.63 -8.27
N TYR A 238 -14.62 2.36 -8.07
CA TYR A 238 -14.15 1.79 -6.81
C TYR A 238 -12.92 0.92 -7.06
N VAL A 239 -11.92 1.05 -6.19
CA VAL A 239 -10.64 0.35 -6.24
C VAL A 239 -10.56 -0.61 -5.07
N ASP A 240 -10.16 -1.85 -5.31
CA ASP A 240 -9.91 -2.83 -4.26
C ASP A 240 -8.75 -3.75 -4.66
N TYR A 241 -8.34 -4.64 -3.77
CA TYR A 241 -7.16 -5.48 -3.97
C TYR A 241 -7.42 -6.91 -3.55
N PHE A 242 -6.94 -7.85 -4.36
CA PHE A 242 -6.96 -9.28 -4.02
C PHE A 242 -5.69 -9.96 -4.52
N ARG A 243 -5.49 -11.21 -4.08
CA ARG A 243 -4.32 -12.00 -4.43
C ARG A 243 -4.72 -13.28 -5.15
N CYS A 244 -4.02 -13.60 -6.24
CA CYS A 244 -4.08 -14.88 -6.94
C CYS A 244 -2.88 -15.73 -6.54
N VAL A 245 -3.09 -16.96 -6.10
CA VAL A 245 -2.03 -17.86 -5.58
C VAL A 245 -2.12 -19.24 -6.22
N ASP A 246 -0.97 -19.94 -6.36
CA ASP A 246 -0.93 -21.27 -6.99
C ASP A 246 -1.67 -22.34 -6.19
N GLY A 247 -1.80 -22.13 -4.87
CA GLY A 247 -2.52 -23.02 -3.98
C GLY A 247 -2.58 -22.48 -2.56
N VAL A 248 -3.50 -23.04 -1.77
CA VAL A 248 -3.62 -22.78 -0.33
C VAL A 248 -2.86 -23.88 0.42
N ASN A 249 -2.09 -23.51 1.45
CA ASN A 249 -1.37 -24.44 2.31
C ASN A 249 -1.89 -24.32 3.75
N THR A 250 -2.47 -25.42 4.25
CA THR A 250 -3.06 -25.52 5.59
C THR A 250 -2.26 -26.43 6.53
N GLU A 251 -1.01 -26.74 6.20
CA GLU A 251 -0.16 -27.63 6.99
C GLU A 251 0.38 -26.93 8.24
N ASN A 252 0.32 -27.61 9.39
CA ASN A 252 0.76 -27.11 10.70
C ASN A 252 0.16 -25.75 11.07
N VAL A 253 -1.10 -25.51 10.67
CA VAL A 253 -1.83 -24.28 10.95
C VAL A 253 -2.73 -24.46 12.17
N SER A 254 -2.61 -23.53 13.10
CA SER A 254 -3.57 -23.28 14.17
C SER A 254 -4.30 -21.95 13.91
N TYR A 255 -5.44 -21.75 14.56
CA TYR A 255 -6.25 -20.54 14.39
C TYR A 255 -6.52 -19.87 15.73
N THR A 256 -6.34 -18.55 15.77
CA THR A 256 -6.72 -17.70 16.92
C THR A 256 -7.92 -16.84 16.56
N LYS A 257 -9.04 -17.04 17.27
CA LYS A 257 -10.28 -16.27 17.06
C LYS A 257 -10.22 -14.92 17.78
N TYR A 258 -10.68 -13.88 17.13
CA TYR A 258 -10.82 -12.53 17.70
C TYR A 258 -12.26 -12.05 17.59
N ASP A 259 -12.79 -11.44 18.66
CA ASP A 259 -14.16 -10.89 18.72
C ASP A 259 -14.25 -9.51 18.03
N VAL A 260 -13.66 -9.39 16.85
CA VAL A 260 -13.68 -8.19 16.00
C VAL A 260 -13.80 -8.65 14.55
N SER A 261 -14.65 -7.98 13.77
CA SER A 261 -14.76 -8.31 12.35
C SER A 261 -13.64 -7.65 11.56
N LEU A 262 -13.36 -8.16 10.35
CA LEU A 262 -12.34 -7.57 9.47
C LEU A 262 -12.63 -6.09 9.20
N ASN A 263 -13.89 -5.73 8.94
CA ASN A 263 -14.27 -4.34 8.66
C ASN A 263 -14.10 -3.44 9.90
N GLN A 264 -14.44 -3.95 11.09
CA GLN A 264 -14.19 -3.21 12.34
C GLN A 264 -12.70 -2.98 12.56
N MET A 265 -11.85 -3.98 12.29
CA MET A 265 -10.39 -3.81 12.33
C MET A 265 -9.92 -2.73 11.37
N VAL A 266 -10.38 -2.75 10.11
CA VAL A 266 -10.02 -1.73 9.11
C VAL A 266 -10.42 -0.33 9.58
N ASP A 267 -11.64 -0.18 10.11
CA ASP A 267 -12.12 1.11 10.63
C ASP A 267 -11.30 1.60 11.83
N ILE A 268 -10.95 0.72 12.78
CA ILE A 268 -10.12 1.08 13.93
C ILE A 268 -8.72 1.51 13.47
N GLN A 269 -8.08 0.75 12.57
CA GLN A 269 -6.74 1.08 12.06
C GLN A 269 -6.74 2.41 11.29
N SER A 270 -7.74 2.62 10.43
CA SER A 270 -7.85 3.85 9.61
C SER A 270 -8.07 5.09 10.47
N ASN A 271 -8.77 4.95 11.59
CA ASN A 271 -9.07 6.04 12.52
C ASN A 271 -8.00 6.24 13.61
N SER A 272 -6.93 5.45 13.63
CA SER A 272 -5.80 5.59 14.55
C SER A 272 -5.20 7.00 14.54
N THR A 273 -4.69 7.46 15.69
CA THR A 273 -3.88 8.68 15.80
C THR A 273 -2.56 8.55 15.04
N VAL A 274 -1.95 7.36 15.09
CA VAL A 274 -0.77 7.02 14.27
C VAL A 274 -1.29 6.36 13.00
N LYS A 275 -1.28 7.09 11.89
CA LYS A 275 -1.87 6.64 10.62
C LYS A 275 -1.08 5.48 9.99
N PRO A 276 -1.76 4.39 9.58
CA PRO A 276 -1.14 3.38 8.73
C PRO A 276 -0.68 3.98 7.41
N VAL A 277 0.52 3.62 6.97
CA VAL A 277 1.11 4.11 5.72
C VAL A 277 1.24 2.97 4.71
N PHE A 278 1.25 3.30 3.43
CA PHE A 278 1.56 2.34 2.36
C PHE A 278 2.82 2.77 1.62
N VAL A 279 3.88 1.96 1.75
CA VAL A 279 5.20 2.25 1.19
C VAL A 279 5.44 1.38 -0.03
N GLU A 280 5.12 1.87 -1.21
CA GLU A 280 5.26 1.07 -2.43
C GLU A 280 6.71 1.01 -2.93
N THR A 281 7.40 2.16 -3.00
CA THR A 281 8.73 2.27 -3.65
C THR A 281 9.67 3.29 -3.02
N ASN A 282 9.59 3.54 -1.69
CA ASN A 282 10.55 4.29 -0.82
C ASN A 282 10.03 5.59 -0.14
N LYS A 283 8.73 5.92 -0.22
CA LYS A 283 8.14 7.01 0.59
C LYS A 283 7.39 6.45 1.79
N PHE A 284 7.91 6.68 2.98
CA PHE A 284 7.48 6.04 4.22
C PHE A 284 6.32 6.75 4.93
N ASN A 285 5.59 7.64 4.26
CA ASN A 285 4.59 8.51 4.91
C ASN A 285 3.26 8.63 4.15
N ASN A 286 3.05 7.95 3.03
CA ASN A 286 1.78 8.03 2.31
C ASN A 286 0.69 7.30 3.10
N GLU A 287 -0.36 8.01 3.55
CA GLU A 287 -1.46 7.41 4.31
C GLU A 287 -2.18 6.37 3.43
N ALA A 288 -2.31 5.16 3.96
CA ALA A 288 -2.96 4.04 3.28
C ALA A 288 -4.47 4.25 3.17
N SER A 289 -5.06 3.79 2.07
CA SER A 289 -6.52 3.73 1.95
C SER A 289 -7.11 2.56 2.76
N LYS A 290 -8.44 2.56 2.98
CA LYS A 290 -9.11 1.49 3.73
C LYS A 290 -8.97 0.15 3.02
N ASN A 291 -9.08 0.12 1.69
CA ASN A 291 -8.96 -1.15 0.95
C ASN A 291 -7.52 -1.65 0.89
N GLN A 292 -6.53 -0.77 0.88
CA GLN A 292 -5.13 -1.16 1.06
C GLN A 292 -4.89 -1.78 2.45
N ILE A 293 -5.40 -1.16 3.52
CA ILE A 293 -5.34 -1.72 4.88
C ILE A 293 -6.01 -3.08 4.92
N LYS A 294 -7.25 -3.19 4.42
CA LYS A 294 -8.03 -4.43 4.36
C LYS A 294 -7.26 -5.56 3.67
N TYR A 295 -6.61 -5.28 2.55
CA TYR A 295 -5.86 -6.28 1.81
C TYR A 295 -4.76 -6.95 2.64
N TYR A 296 -3.93 -6.18 3.34
CA TYR A 296 -2.84 -6.71 4.17
C TYR A 296 -3.30 -7.21 5.54
N LEU A 297 -4.46 -6.75 6.00
CA LEU A 297 -5.06 -7.17 7.25
C LEU A 297 -5.81 -8.50 7.09
N ASP A 298 -6.44 -8.76 5.95
CA ASP A 298 -7.17 -10.01 5.72
C ASP A 298 -6.22 -11.22 5.57
N PRO A 299 -6.19 -12.15 6.56
CA PRO A 299 -5.30 -13.30 6.52
C PRO A 299 -5.60 -14.23 5.34
N ASN A 300 -6.84 -14.22 4.82
CA ASN A 300 -7.24 -15.09 3.72
C ASN A 300 -6.48 -14.76 2.42
N ASN A 301 -5.96 -13.54 2.26
CA ASN A 301 -5.12 -13.19 1.11
C ASN A 301 -3.77 -13.92 1.10
N PHE A 302 -3.35 -14.54 2.21
CA PHE A 302 -1.98 -14.99 2.43
C PHE A 302 -1.86 -16.43 2.91
N LEU A 303 -2.83 -17.28 2.55
CA LEU A 303 -2.84 -18.70 2.95
C LEU A 303 -1.99 -19.60 2.05
N ASP A 304 -1.23 -19.05 1.10
CA ASP A 304 -0.33 -19.78 0.22
C ASP A 304 1.01 -20.13 0.89
N ALA A 305 1.79 -20.99 0.23
CA ALA A 305 3.08 -21.45 0.74
C ALA A 305 4.10 -20.34 1.01
N TYR A 306 3.96 -19.16 0.39
CA TYR A 306 4.80 -18.00 0.64
C TYR A 306 4.17 -17.09 1.70
N GLY A 307 2.95 -16.61 1.46
CA GLY A 307 2.26 -15.64 2.32
C GLY A 307 2.08 -16.11 3.77
N LYS A 308 1.96 -17.43 3.99
CA LYS A 308 1.71 -17.99 5.32
C LYS A 308 2.81 -17.73 6.34
N TYR A 309 4.04 -17.43 5.89
CA TYR A 309 5.18 -17.20 6.78
C TYR A 309 5.03 -15.96 7.67
N GLN A 310 4.12 -15.04 7.36
CA GLN A 310 3.77 -13.97 8.30
C GLN A 310 3.04 -14.47 9.56
N PHE A 311 2.48 -15.68 9.51
CA PHE A 311 1.81 -16.35 10.60
C PHE A 311 2.70 -17.37 11.32
N LEU A 312 3.99 -17.47 10.95
CA LEU A 312 4.93 -18.38 11.60
C LEU A 312 5.02 -18.06 13.10
N LYS A 313 4.83 -19.09 13.95
CA LYS A 313 5.06 -18.99 15.40
C LYS A 313 6.53 -18.70 15.65
N LEU A 314 6.78 -17.60 16.35
CA LEU A 314 8.12 -17.12 16.65
C LEU A 314 8.68 -17.70 17.96
N ASN A 315 8.03 -18.69 18.57
CA ASN A 315 8.56 -19.38 19.75
C ASN A 315 9.67 -20.37 19.38
N TYR A 316 10.51 -20.72 20.34
CA TYR A 316 11.63 -21.63 20.11
C TYR A 316 11.13 -23.02 19.72
N THR A 317 11.82 -23.63 18.76
CA THR A 317 11.61 -25.01 18.31
C THR A 317 12.95 -25.71 18.26
N GLU A 318 13.00 -26.96 18.74
CA GLU A 318 14.22 -27.77 18.67
C GLU A 318 14.55 -28.19 17.23
N GLY A 319 15.83 -28.54 17.00
CA GLY A 319 16.30 -29.15 15.77
C GLY A 319 17.46 -28.42 15.09
N ILE A 320 17.66 -27.14 15.39
CA ILE A 320 18.67 -26.29 14.75
C ILE A 320 19.95 -26.30 15.59
N THR A 321 21.09 -26.64 14.97
CA THR A 321 22.39 -26.71 15.67
C THR A 321 23.21 -25.43 15.49
N ALA A 322 24.22 -25.23 16.33
CA ALA A 322 25.14 -24.09 16.19
C ALA A 322 25.94 -24.13 14.89
N ASP A 323 26.25 -25.32 14.38
CA ASP A 323 26.99 -25.50 13.12
C ASP A 323 26.13 -25.12 11.91
N ASP A 324 24.84 -25.48 11.92
CA ASP A 324 23.88 -25.02 10.90
C ASP A 324 23.87 -23.49 10.84
N LEU A 325 23.81 -22.83 11.99
CA LEU A 325 23.83 -21.38 12.09
C LEU A 325 25.18 -20.78 11.67
N ASN A 326 26.30 -21.40 12.02
CA ASN A 326 27.62 -20.93 11.60
C ASN A 326 27.81 -21.01 10.08
N ASN A 327 27.24 -22.02 9.43
CA ASN A 327 27.23 -22.12 7.97
C ASN A 327 26.44 -20.96 7.33
N ILE A 328 25.32 -20.57 7.94
CA ILE A 328 24.50 -19.42 7.51
C ILE A 328 25.23 -18.09 7.69
N LEU A 329 25.94 -17.94 8.81
CA LEU A 329 26.58 -16.71 9.22
C LEU A 329 27.95 -16.49 8.56
N LYS A 330 28.43 -17.44 7.76
CA LYS A 330 29.67 -17.31 7.00
C LYS A 330 29.63 -16.10 6.05
N GLY A 331 30.63 -15.22 6.14
CA GLY A 331 30.71 -13.99 5.36
C GLY A 331 29.72 -12.90 5.77
N LYS A 332 29.04 -13.03 6.91
CA LYS A 332 28.05 -12.05 7.43
C LYS A 332 28.68 -11.06 8.41
N GLY A 333 29.88 -10.60 8.08
CA GLY A 333 30.64 -9.62 8.88
C GLY A 333 30.82 -10.08 10.32
N ILE A 334 30.49 -9.19 11.26
CA ILE A 334 30.69 -9.44 12.70
C ILE A 334 29.82 -10.58 13.27
N LEU A 335 28.81 -11.03 12.52
CA LEU A 335 27.95 -12.16 12.90
C LEU A 335 28.58 -13.52 12.58
N GLU A 336 29.66 -13.56 11.79
CA GLU A 336 30.34 -14.81 11.45
C GLU A 336 30.82 -15.56 12.71
N GLY A 337 30.55 -16.87 12.75
CA GLY A 337 30.91 -17.73 13.89
C GLY A 337 30.04 -17.55 15.14
N LYS A 338 28.98 -16.73 15.10
CA LYS A 338 28.09 -16.49 16.26
C LYS A 338 26.92 -17.47 16.39
N GLY A 339 26.96 -18.61 15.69
CA GLY A 339 25.89 -19.60 15.67
C GLY A 339 25.49 -20.07 17.07
N GLN A 340 26.46 -20.42 17.92
CA GLN A 340 26.18 -20.83 19.30
C GLN A 340 25.53 -19.70 20.12
N VAL A 341 25.96 -18.47 19.92
CA VAL A 341 25.43 -17.29 20.62
C VAL A 341 23.96 -17.07 20.28
N PHE A 342 23.61 -17.18 18.99
CA PHE A 342 22.22 -17.11 18.54
C PHE A 342 21.38 -18.27 19.09
N LEU A 343 21.90 -19.49 19.08
CA LEU A 343 21.20 -20.66 19.61
C LEU A 343 20.92 -20.52 21.11
N ASP A 344 21.92 -20.10 21.89
CA ASP A 344 21.78 -19.88 23.33
C ASP A 344 20.80 -18.75 23.64
N ALA A 345 20.91 -17.63 22.92
CA ALA A 345 19.99 -16.51 23.04
C ALA A 345 18.56 -16.93 22.69
N ALA A 346 18.40 -17.75 21.66
CA ALA A 346 17.10 -18.22 21.21
C ALA A 346 16.43 -19.15 22.22
N LYS A 347 17.18 -20.15 22.71
CA LYS A 347 16.73 -21.08 23.75
C LYS A 347 16.34 -20.35 25.03
N SER A 348 17.23 -19.51 25.53
CA SER A 348 17.02 -18.79 26.81
C SER A 348 15.82 -17.86 26.79
N ASN A 349 15.46 -17.37 25.60
CA ASN A 349 14.37 -16.42 25.41
C ASN A 349 13.16 -17.03 24.69
N ASN A 350 13.06 -18.35 24.57
CA ASN A 350 11.96 -19.03 23.87
C ASN A 350 11.56 -18.35 22.53
N ILE A 351 12.56 -18.07 21.68
CA ILE A 351 12.36 -17.44 20.37
C ILE A 351 12.86 -18.35 19.26
N ASN A 352 12.18 -18.37 18.13
CA ASN A 352 12.55 -19.13 16.96
C ASN A 352 13.91 -18.64 16.44
N VAL A 353 14.93 -19.50 16.45
CA VAL A 353 16.31 -19.09 16.12
C VAL A 353 16.47 -18.73 14.63
N ALA A 354 15.70 -19.36 13.74
CA ALA A 354 15.72 -19.00 12.31
C ALA A 354 15.18 -17.59 12.08
N TYR A 355 14.08 -17.23 12.75
CA TYR A 355 13.59 -15.85 12.78
C TYR A 355 14.62 -14.89 13.39
N LEU A 356 15.20 -15.22 14.55
CA LEU A 356 16.15 -14.34 15.23
C LEU A 356 17.38 -14.03 14.36
N VAL A 357 17.95 -15.04 13.70
CA VAL A 357 19.08 -14.86 12.77
C VAL A 357 18.66 -14.07 11.54
N SER A 358 17.50 -14.38 10.95
CA SER A 358 16.96 -13.64 9.80
C SER A 358 16.76 -12.15 10.12
N HIS A 359 16.17 -11.85 11.27
CA HIS A 359 15.93 -10.48 11.76
C HIS A 359 17.26 -9.75 11.97
N ALA A 360 18.23 -10.38 12.63
CA ALA A 360 19.56 -9.81 12.82
C ALA A 360 20.25 -9.49 11.48
N LEU A 361 20.21 -10.41 10.52
CA LEU A 361 20.84 -10.22 9.21
C LEU A 361 20.22 -9.06 8.44
N LEU A 362 18.90 -8.91 8.48
CA LEU A 362 18.19 -7.83 7.82
C LEU A 362 18.54 -6.47 8.45
N GLU A 363 18.28 -6.33 9.75
CA GLU A 363 18.39 -5.06 10.48
C GLU A 363 19.84 -4.57 10.55
N SER A 364 20.82 -5.48 10.52
CA SER A 364 22.23 -5.14 10.55
C SER A 364 22.89 -5.03 9.17
N GLY A 365 22.16 -5.25 8.07
CA GLY A 365 22.74 -5.29 6.73
C GLY A 365 23.83 -6.37 6.58
N ASN A 366 23.50 -7.62 6.93
CA ASN A 366 24.42 -8.75 7.02
C ASN A 366 25.62 -8.49 7.96
N GLY A 367 25.37 -7.86 9.10
CA GLY A 367 26.40 -7.58 10.12
C GLY A 367 27.34 -6.42 9.79
N THR A 368 27.00 -5.56 8.83
CA THR A 368 27.89 -4.47 8.34
C THR A 368 27.43 -3.06 8.71
N SER A 369 26.22 -2.89 9.25
CA SER A 369 25.68 -1.58 9.64
C SER A 369 26.52 -0.91 10.74
N VAL A 370 26.42 0.42 10.82
CA VAL A 370 27.07 1.22 11.88
C VAL A 370 26.66 0.75 13.28
N LEU A 371 25.37 0.48 13.48
CA LEU A 371 24.83 -0.01 14.76
C LEU A 371 25.37 -1.39 15.15
N ALA A 372 25.59 -2.28 14.18
CA ALA A 372 26.19 -3.59 14.41
C ALA A 372 27.72 -3.54 14.65
N ASN A 373 28.37 -2.45 14.26
CA ASN A 373 29.84 -2.29 14.28
C ASN A 373 30.31 -1.18 15.23
N GLY A 374 29.66 -1.06 16.40
CA GLY A 374 30.13 -0.21 17.49
C GLY A 374 29.35 1.11 17.67
N GLY A 375 28.37 1.40 16.82
CA GLY A 375 27.48 2.55 16.96
C GLY A 375 28.07 3.89 16.49
N ALA A 376 27.37 4.99 16.81
CA ALA A 376 27.74 6.34 16.39
C ALA A 376 29.11 6.79 16.92
N LYS A 377 29.86 7.47 16.04
CA LYS A 377 31.12 8.15 16.35
C LYS A 377 30.98 9.66 16.15
N ASP A 378 31.76 10.43 16.91
CA ASP A 378 31.89 11.87 16.72
C ASP A 378 32.75 12.22 15.49
N SER A 379 32.91 13.52 15.22
CA SER A 379 33.71 14.04 14.09
C SER A 379 35.19 13.65 14.16
N ASP A 380 35.70 13.34 15.36
CA ASP A 380 37.09 12.91 15.58
C ASP A 380 37.23 11.37 15.48
N GLY A 381 36.15 10.66 15.17
CA GLY A 381 36.11 9.20 15.04
C GLY A 381 36.06 8.45 16.36
N LYS A 382 35.77 9.11 17.49
CA LYS A 382 35.61 8.48 18.81
C LYS A 382 34.17 8.04 19.02
N TYR A 383 33.96 6.94 19.74
CA TYR A 383 32.61 6.48 20.07
C TYR A 383 31.87 7.51 20.92
N THR A 384 30.61 7.77 20.59
CA THR A 384 29.77 8.79 21.24
C THR A 384 29.68 8.61 22.76
N TYR A 385 29.72 7.36 23.23
CA TYR A 385 29.68 7.02 24.67
C TYR A 385 31.03 6.51 25.21
N GLY A 386 32.13 6.81 24.51
CA GLY A 386 33.49 6.42 24.88
C GLY A 386 33.85 4.94 24.65
N VAL A 387 32.87 4.08 24.41
CA VAL A 387 33.03 2.64 24.16
C VAL A 387 32.17 2.19 22.97
N PRO A 388 32.57 1.14 22.22
CA PRO A 388 31.71 0.56 21.20
C PRO A 388 30.48 -0.11 21.84
N VAL A 389 29.36 -0.04 21.14
CA VAL A 389 28.11 -0.72 21.53
C VAL A 389 27.48 -1.40 20.31
N TYR A 390 26.77 -2.51 20.53
CA TYR A 390 26.37 -3.42 19.45
C TYR A 390 24.86 -3.62 19.42
N ASN A 391 24.22 -3.25 18.31
CA ASN A 391 22.79 -3.41 18.10
C ASN A 391 22.51 -4.05 16.74
N PHE A 392 22.09 -5.32 16.77
CA PHE A 392 21.85 -6.13 15.57
C PHE A 392 20.42 -6.08 15.06
N PHE A 393 19.51 -5.45 15.80
CA PHE A 393 18.06 -5.53 15.56
C PHE A 393 17.41 -4.15 15.41
N GLY A 394 18.21 -3.09 15.27
CA GLY A 394 17.72 -1.72 15.12
C GLY A 394 16.92 -1.19 16.32
N ILE A 395 17.08 -1.79 17.51
CA ILE A 395 16.24 -1.48 18.67
C ILE A 395 16.50 -0.03 19.12
N GLY A 396 15.45 0.79 19.13
CA GLY A 396 15.53 2.21 19.48
C GLY A 396 16.07 3.13 18.38
N ALA A 397 16.23 2.62 17.15
CA ALA A 397 16.51 3.45 15.98
C ALA A 397 15.24 4.20 15.56
N VAL A 398 15.14 5.48 15.91
CA VAL A 398 13.99 6.35 15.58
C VAL A 398 14.22 7.08 14.27
N ASP A 399 13.17 7.35 13.50
CA ASP A 399 13.27 7.94 12.15
C ASP A 399 14.09 9.25 12.08
N SER A 400 14.04 10.08 13.13
CA SER A 400 14.75 11.37 13.17
C SER A 400 16.27 11.22 13.36
N ASP A 401 16.70 10.15 14.02
CA ASP A 401 18.12 9.85 14.29
C ASP A 401 18.30 8.35 14.59
N PRO A 402 18.26 7.49 13.55
CA PRO A 402 18.25 6.05 13.75
C PRO A 402 19.57 5.54 14.34
N ILE A 403 20.70 6.14 13.97
CA ILE A 403 22.02 5.74 14.47
C ILE A 403 22.19 6.21 15.92
N GLY A 404 21.88 7.47 16.24
CA GLY A 404 22.02 7.98 17.61
C GLY A 404 21.07 7.28 18.59
N GLY A 405 19.80 7.12 18.22
CA GLY A 405 18.81 6.41 19.03
C GLY A 405 19.17 4.94 19.28
N GLY A 406 19.58 4.23 18.22
CA GLY A 406 20.02 2.84 18.32
C GLY A 406 21.29 2.67 19.14
N THR A 407 22.25 3.59 19.02
CA THR A 407 23.50 3.60 19.80
C THR A 407 23.23 3.85 21.28
N LYS A 408 22.39 4.85 21.58
CA LYS A 408 21.98 5.15 22.96
C LYS A 408 21.33 3.93 23.61
N THR A 409 20.43 3.28 22.88
CA THR A 409 19.70 2.12 23.39
C THR A 409 20.64 0.96 23.71
N ALA A 410 21.62 0.68 22.84
CA ALA A 410 22.62 -0.34 23.09
C ALA A 410 23.49 -0.02 24.31
N TYR A 411 23.90 1.25 24.47
CA TYR A 411 24.67 1.71 25.61
C TYR A 411 23.90 1.59 26.94
N ASP A 412 22.64 2.01 26.96
CA ASP A 412 21.77 1.95 28.13
C ASP A 412 21.55 0.48 28.58
N ASN A 413 21.43 -0.44 27.62
CA ASN A 413 21.26 -1.88 27.86
C ASN A 413 22.58 -2.66 28.03
N LYS A 414 23.74 -1.97 28.04
CA LYS A 414 25.07 -2.57 28.22
C LYS A 414 25.42 -3.65 27.18
N TRP A 415 25.06 -3.42 25.92
CA TRP A 415 25.48 -4.26 24.80
C TRP A 415 26.90 -3.90 24.35
N LEU A 416 27.88 -4.22 25.20
CA LEU A 416 29.27 -3.80 25.07
C LEU A 416 30.13 -4.77 24.24
N THR A 417 29.57 -5.92 23.87
CA THR A 417 30.16 -6.90 22.95
C THR A 417 29.12 -7.34 21.91
N PRO A 418 29.54 -7.94 20.78
CA PRO A 418 28.62 -8.55 19.83
C PRO A 418 27.69 -9.59 20.48
N GLU A 419 28.23 -10.39 21.41
CA GLU A 419 27.46 -11.39 22.15
C GLU A 419 26.38 -10.76 23.03
N ASP A 420 26.71 -9.67 23.73
CA ASP A 420 25.74 -8.93 24.55
C ASP A 420 24.63 -8.33 23.69
N GLY A 421 24.98 -7.79 22.51
CA GLY A 421 24.00 -7.27 21.54
C GLY A 421 23.05 -8.33 21.02
N ILE A 422 23.55 -9.53 20.69
CA ILE A 422 22.72 -10.66 20.24
C ILE A 422 21.79 -11.13 21.37
N LYS A 423 22.35 -11.43 22.54
CA LYS A 423 21.60 -11.96 23.69
C LYS A 423 20.59 -10.94 24.23
N GLY A 424 21.03 -9.69 24.38
CA GLY A 424 20.21 -8.61 24.91
C GLY A 424 19.10 -8.19 23.94
N GLY A 425 19.39 -8.14 22.64
CA GLY A 425 18.37 -7.89 21.62
C GLY A 425 17.34 -9.01 21.53
N ALA A 426 17.77 -10.28 21.60
CA ALA A 426 16.84 -11.42 21.65
C ALA A 426 15.91 -11.36 22.88
N ASN A 427 16.46 -11.07 24.07
CA ASN A 427 15.67 -10.87 25.28
C ASN A 427 14.70 -9.69 25.16
N TRP A 428 15.13 -8.59 24.54
CA TRP A 428 14.27 -7.43 24.31
C TRP A 428 13.07 -7.80 23.41
N ILE A 429 13.31 -8.45 22.26
CA ILE A 429 12.26 -8.87 21.33
C ILE A 429 11.30 -9.85 22.02
N ALA A 430 11.85 -10.86 22.71
CA ALA A 430 11.07 -11.87 23.39
C ALA A 430 10.20 -11.29 24.50
N SER A 431 10.76 -10.47 25.39
CA SER A 431 10.04 -9.89 26.53
C SER A 431 8.99 -8.85 26.12
N ARG A 432 9.21 -8.13 25.02
CA ARG A 432 8.29 -7.09 24.54
C ARG A 432 7.16 -7.65 23.69
N TYR A 433 7.43 -8.66 22.86
CA TYR A 433 6.45 -9.16 21.87
C TYR A 433 6.09 -10.64 22.09
N ILE A 434 7.04 -11.55 21.85
CA ILE A 434 6.74 -12.99 21.65
C ILE A 434 6.28 -13.67 22.93
N ASN A 435 6.98 -13.44 24.04
CA ASN A 435 6.68 -14.03 25.35
C ASN A 435 6.06 -13.02 26.31
N ASN A 436 5.58 -11.87 25.79
CA ASN A 436 4.93 -10.88 26.63
C ASN A 436 3.56 -11.40 27.08
N PRO A 437 3.32 -11.62 28.39
CA PRO A 437 2.08 -12.21 28.87
C PRO A 437 0.84 -11.36 28.58
N ASN A 438 1.02 -10.05 28.33
CA ASN A 438 -0.06 -9.08 28.19
C ASN A 438 -0.45 -8.76 26.73
N VAL A 439 0.44 -9.00 25.76
CA VAL A 439 0.20 -8.67 24.33
C VAL A 439 0.34 -9.85 23.38
N LYS A 440 1.00 -10.96 23.75
CA LYS A 440 1.02 -12.25 23.00
C LYS A 440 1.24 -12.11 21.47
N GLN A 441 2.17 -11.26 21.05
CA GLN A 441 2.47 -11.01 19.65
C GLN A 441 3.56 -11.97 19.14
N ASP A 442 3.20 -13.25 19.05
CA ASP A 442 4.10 -14.35 18.73
C ASP A 442 4.11 -14.76 17.24
N THR A 443 3.60 -13.88 16.37
CA THR A 443 3.77 -13.92 14.91
C THR A 443 4.05 -12.50 14.42
N ILE A 444 4.78 -12.33 13.32
CA ILE A 444 5.01 -10.97 12.77
C ILE A 444 3.70 -10.29 12.32
N TYR A 445 2.67 -11.08 11.94
CA TYR A 445 1.33 -10.53 11.72
C TYR A 445 0.77 -9.88 12.99
N LYS A 446 0.83 -10.57 14.14
CA LYS A 446 0.34 -10.02 15.41
C LYS A 446 1.18 -8.81 15.86
N MET A 447 2.49 -8.82 15.61
CA MET A 447 3.36 -7.67 15.84
C MET A 447 2.91 -6.44 15.03
N ARG A 448 2.48 -6.63 13.78
CA ARG A 448 1.99 -5.52 12.94
C ARG A 448 0.59 -5.07 13.33
N TRP A 449 -0.35 -5.98 13.51
CA TRP A 449 -1.78 -5.64 13.56
C TRP A 449 -2.37 -5.58 14.95
N ASN A 450 -1.80 -6.34 15.90
CA ASN A 450 -2.32 -6.58 17.24
C ASN A 450 -3.86 -6.78 17.26
N PRO A 451 -4.39 -7.89 16.73
CA PRO A 451 -5.84 -8.07 16.65
C PRO A 451 -6.56 -8.11 18.01
N GLU A 452 -5.85 -8.44 19.09
CA GLU A 452 -6.38 -8.42 20.46
C GLU A 452 -6.64 -6.99 20.95
N LYS A 453 -5.69 -6.08 20.67
CA LYS A 453 -5.77 -4.65 21.02
C LYS A 453 -5.32 -3.80 19.84
N PRO A 454 -6.20 -3.59 18.85
CA PRO A 454 -5.82 -2.93 17.60
C PRO A 454 -5.31 -1.51 17.87
N THR A 455 -4.30 -1.08 17.12
CA THR A 455 -3.57 0.22 17.26
C THR A 455 -2.66 0.34 18.49
N GLU A 456 -2.72 -0.59 19.44
CA GLU A 456 -1.78 -0.63 20.56
C GLU A 456 -0.57 -1.51 20.24
N HIS A 457 0.62 -1.09 20.66
CA HIS A 457 1.85 -1.90 20.62
C HIS A 457 2.14 -2.54 19.25
N GLN A 458 1.96 -1.78 18.18
CA GLN A 458 2.28 -2.22 16.82
C GLN A 458 3.75 -1.94 16.49
N TYR A 459 4.42 -2.91 15.86
CA TYR A 459 5.85 -2.81 15.54
C TYR A 459 6.14 -1.80 14.42
N ALA A 460 5.19 -1.59 13.50
CA ALA A 460 5.38 -0.72 12.34
C ALA A 460 4.07 -0.09 11.87
N THR A 461 4.17 1.05 11.17
CA THR A 461 3.03 1.76 10.55
C THR A 461 2.76 1.30 9.12
N ASP A 462 3.77 0.79 8.40
CA ASP A 462 3.59 0.26 7.04
C ASP A 462 2.66 -0.96 7.04
N ILE A 463 1.51 -0.84 6.37
CA ILE A 463 0.50 -1.91 6.28
C ILE A 463 1.07 -3.19 5.67
N SER A 464 2.09 -3.08 4.83
CA SER A 464 2.73 -4.20 4.14
C SER A 464 3.92 -4.78 4.90
N TRP A 465 4.27 -4.21 6.07
CA TRP A 465 5.48 -4.56 6.82
C TRP A 465 5.60 -6.07 7.05
N ALA A 466 4.55 -6.73 7.56
CA ALA A 466 4.60 -8.16 7.86
C ALA A 466 4.88 -8.99 6.59
N PHE A 467 4.18 -8.69 5.49
CA PHE A 467 4.41 -9.37 4.21
C PHE A 467 5.82 -9.09 3.65
N LYS A 468 6.35 -7.88 3.81
CA LYS A 468 7.72 -7.53 3.39
C LYS A 468 8.82 -8.27 4.16
N GLN A 469 8.54 -8.76 5.37
CA GLN A 469 9.48 -9.59 6.13
C GLN A 469 9.52 -11.05 5.64
N VAL A 470 8.46 -11.53 4.98
CA VAL A 470 8.33 -12.92 4.52
C VAL A 470 9.54 -13.44 3.73
N PRO A 471 10.08 -12.74 2.71
CA PRO A 471 11.22 -13.28 1.97
C PRO A 471 12.45 -13.51 2.85
N ASN A 472 12.72 -12.61 3.82
CA ASN A 472 13.83 -12.78 4.75
C ASN A 472 13.58 -13.93 5.72
N ILE A 473 12.36 -14.06 6.24
CA ILE A 473 11.97 -15.17 7.11
C ILE A 473 12.12 -16.49 6.36
N ILE A 474 11.57 -16.60 5.16
CA ILE A 474 11.68 -17.79 4.31
C ILE A 474 13.14 -18.11 4.03
N ASN A 475 13.96 -17.13 3.66
CA ASN A 475 15.38 -17.38 3.38
C ASN A 475 16.10 -17.89 4.64
N GLY A 476 15.91 -17.24 5.80
CA GLY A 476 16.51 -17.69 7.06
C GLY A 476 16.02 -19.07 7.50
N VAL A 477 14.72 -19.33 7.36
CA VAL A 477 14.11 -20.63 7.69
C VAL A 477 14.55 -21.72 6.70
N LYS A 478 14.57 -21.47 5.40
CA LYS A 478 15.05 -22.43 4.39
C LYS A 478 16.52 -22.80 4.61
N LEU A 479 17.37 -21.81 4.86
CA LEU A 479 18.77 -22.05 5.19
C LEU A 479 18.96 -23.03 6.36
N VAL A 480 18.02 -22.99 7.31
CA VAL A 480 17.96 -23.92 8.42
C VAL A 480 17.34 -25.27 8.02
N LEU A 481 16.18 -25.27 7.36
CA LEU A 481 15.45 -26.49 7.00
C LEU A 481 16.22 -27.36 6.00
N ASP A 482 17.01 -26.75 5.11
CA ASP A 482 17.85 -27.48 4.14
C ASP A 482 18.96 -28.28 4.84
N GLN A 483 19.33 -27.91 6.07
CA GLN A 483 20.36 -28.61 6.87
C GLN A 483 19.74 -29.50 7.98
N VAL A 484 18.47 -29.30 8.33
CA VAL A 484 17.78 -29.99 9.43
C VAL A 484 16.59 -30.80 8.91
N GLN A 485 16.78 -32.11 8.73
CA GLN A 485 15.81 -33.00 8.06
C GLN A 485 14.45 -33.20 8.76
N ASN A 486 14.16 -32.59 9.92
CA ASN A 486 12.91 -32.81 10.67
C ASN A 486 12.33 -31.56 11.37
N ALA A 487 12.78 -30.35 11.02
CA ALA A 487 12.27 -29.15 11.68
C ALA A 487 10.81 -28.86 11.28
N VAL A 488 9.92 -28.79 12.27
CA VAL A 488 8.48 -28.52 12.09
C VAL A 488 8.20 -27.04 12.29
N LEU A 489 7.68 -26.38 11.26
CA LEU A 489 7.18 -25.01 11.35
C LEU A 489 5.70 -25.02 11.73
N ASN A 490 5.34 -24.26 12.77
CA ASN A 490 3.96 -24.08 13.20
C ASN A 490 3.49 -22.67 12.85
N PHE A 491 2.25 -22.55 12.39
CA PHE A 491 1.65 -21.29 11.98
C PHE A 491 0.39 -21.00 12.82
N ASP A 492 0.09 -19.74 13.07
CA ASP A 492 -1.10 -19.28 13.79
C ASP A 492 -1.78 -18.13 13.06
N ILE A 493 -2.92 -18.48 12.45
CA ILE A 493 -3.66 -17.61 11.56
C ILE A 493 -4.82 -16.95 12.33
N PRO A 494 -4.93 -15.62 12.31
CA PRO A 494 -6.05 -14.93 12.95
C PRO A 494 -7.37 -15.26 12.25
N GLN A 495 -8.45 -15.37 13.02
CA GLN A 495 -9.81 -15.51 12.52
C GLN A 495 -10.67 -14.38 13.10
N PHE A 496 -11.14 -13.50 12.23
CA PHE A 496 -12.10 -12.43 12.56
C PHE A 496 -13.54 -12.96 12.53
N LYS A 497 -14.43 -12.34 13.30
CA LYS A 497 -15.85 -12.76 13.41
C LYS A 497 -16.71 -12.42 12.20
#